data_AF-A0A3R7X6U2-F1
#
_entry.id   AF-A0A3R7X6U2-F1
#
_cell.length_a   1.000
_cell.length_b   1.000
_cell.length_c   1.000
_cell.angle_alpha   90.00
_cell.angle_beta   90.00
_cell.angle_gamma   90.00
#
_symmetry.space_group_name_H-M   'P 1'
#
loop_
_entity.id
_entity.type
_entity.pdbx_description
1 polymer ?
#
loop_
_entity_poly.entity_id
_entity_poly.type
_entity_poly.pdbx_seq_one_letter_code
_entity_poly.pdbx_strand_id
1 'polypeptide(L)'
;MFNKLKDRLKNFKTNLGTKIDEKAVSIEQEESDCSINTNEEISVGQKKNSSITQRAKAFVFEREVILSEKDIEDSLWELEIALMESDIAISVSEAIIDSVKEDLVGSRKRIGKNTEEVVETAIRNAILNIMSANTLDFDKFVRNAEKPVNIVFVGINGTGKTTTIAKMAHYLKENDFIPLLAAGDTFRAGAIDQLDIHAKRLGTKIIKHQEGGDPAAVIYDAMQYAKSHNIDVVLSDTAGRMHTNVNLMAQLKKICRVSPPDLIIFVDEAVAGNDAVERASQFNDSVPIDGSILTKIDADAKGGAAISIAYITNKPILFLGVGQEYNEIEKFDPEWFVDKIFE
;
A
#
# COMPACT_ATOMS: atom_id res chain seq x y z
N MET A 1 14.30 3.82 -1.13
CA MET A 1 13.01 3.45 -0.51
C MET A 1 12.83 1.94 -0.65
N PHE A 2 12.25 1.26 0.34
CA PHE A 2 11.90 -0.17 0.29
C PHE A 2 13.05 -1.19 0.15
N ASN A 3 14.31 -0.77 0.31
CA ASN A 3 15.48 -1.63 0.09
C ASN A 3 15.40 -2.96 0.85
N LYS A 4 14.89 -2.95 2.09
CA LYS A 4 14.80 -4.17 2.89
C LYS A 4 13.79 -5.17 2.31
N LEU A 5 12.61 -4.69 1.92
CA LEU A 5 11.57 -5.54 1.33
C LEU A 5 12.01 -6.09 -0.05
N LYS A 6 12.61 -5.24 -0.89
CA LYS A 6 13.23 -5.63 -2.17
C LYS A 6 14.21 -6.80 -2.00
N ASP A 7 15.18 -6.64 -1.10
CA ASP A 7 16.23 -7.66 -0.86
C ASP A 7 15.64 -8.99 -0.38
N ARG A 8 14.62 -8.93 0.48
CA ARG A 8 13.94 -10.12 1.02
C ARG A 8 13.14 -10.88 -0.04
N LEU A 9 12.35 -10.16 -0.83
CA LEU A 9 11.56 -10.75 -1.92
C LEU A 9 12.45 -11.36 -3.01
N LYS A 10 13.57 -10.71 -3.32
CA LYS A 10 14.56 -11.23 -4.27
C LYS A 10 15.19 -12.54 -3.80
N ASN A 11 15.58 -12.63 -2.52
CA ASN A 11 16.13 -13.87 -1.97
C ASN A 11 15.10 -15.01 -1.98
N PHE A 12 13.86 -14.71 -1.63
CA PHE A 12 12.77 -15.69 -1.68
C PHE A 12 12.52 -16.21 -3.10
N LYS A 13 12.43 -15.29 -4.09
CA LYS A 13 12.25 -15.62 -5.52
C LYS A 13 13.28 -16.64 -5.98
N THR A 14 14.56 -16.39 -5.71
CA THR A 14 15.66 -17.29 -6.10
C THR A 14 15.53 -18.65 -5.42
N ASN A 15 15.31 -18.69 -4.10
CA ASN A 15 15.23 -19.94 -3.33
C ASN A 15 14.08 -20.84 -3.77
N LEU A 16 12.90 -20.26 -3.99
CA LEU A 16 11.73 -21.03 -4.41
C LEU A 16 11.85 -21.46 -5.88
N GLY A 17 12.39 -20.59 -6.75
CA GLY A 17 12.70 -20.94 -8.14
C GLY A 17 13.62 -22.15 -8.22
N THR A 18 14.71 -22.17 -7.45
CA THR A 18 15.63 -23.32 -7.40
C THR A 18 14.97 -24.59 -6.90
N LYS A 19 14.12 -24.54 -5.86
CA LYS A 19 13.42 -25.74 -5.34
C LYS A 19 12.44 -26.33 -6.37
N ILE A 20 11.72 -25.48 -7.10
CA ILE A 20 10.80 -25.92 -8.13
C ILE A 20 11.56 -26.56 -9.30
N ASP A 21 12.69 -25.97 -9.70
CA ASP A 21 13.56 -26.53 -10.75
C ASP A 21 14.20 -27.86 -10.30
N GLU A 22 14.61 -28.00 -9.04
CA GLU A 22 15.10 -29.26 -8.47
C GLU A 22 14.04 -30.36 -8.48
N LYS A 23 12.79 -30.01 -8.12
CA LYS A 23 11.66 -30.95 -8.17
C LYS A 23 11.32 -31.37 -9.59
N ALA A 24 11.47 -30.47 -10.57
CA ALA A 24 11.34 -30.82 -11.98
C ALA A 24 12.35 -31.91 -12.39
N VAL A 25 13.61 -31.76 -11.97
CA VAL A 25 14.70 -32.69 -12.30
C VAL A 25 14.53 -34.04 -11.59
N SER A 26 14.04 -34.08 -10.36
CA SER A 26 13.81 -35.36 -9.65
C SER A 26 12.70 -36.20 -10.30
N ILE A 27 11.64 -35.57 -10.80
CA ILE A 27 10.58 -36.25 -11.56
C ILE A 27 11.14 -36.80 -12.89
N GLU A 28 12.08 -36.10 -13.54
CA GLU A 28 12.77 -36.63 -14.73
C GLU A 28 13.59 -37.89 -14.43
N GLN A 29 14.27 -37.94 -13.28
CA GLN A 29 15.07 -39.10 -12.88
C GLN A 29 14.18 -40.32 -12.56
N GLU A 30 13.08 -40.14 -11.84
CA GLU A 30 12.13 -41.22 -11.52
C GLU A 30 11.45 -41.80 -12.78
N GLU A 31 11.05 -40.96 -13.74
CA GLU A 31 10.50 -41.45 -15.02
C GLU A 31 11.55 -42.16 -15.90
N SER A 32 12.81 -41.70 -15.85
CA SER A 32 13.91 -42.33 -16.57
C SER A 32 14.29 -43.70 -15.98
N ASP A 33 14.27 -43.86 -14.65
CA ASP A 33 14.55 -45.13 -14.00
C ASP A 33 13.39 -46.13 -14.14
N CYS A 34 12.14 -45.67 -14.19
CA CYS A 34 10.98 -46.53 -14.46
C CYS A 34 10.96 -47.09 -15.90
N SER A 35 11.55 -46.37 -16.86
CA SER A 35 11.55 -46.76 -18.28
C SER A 35 12.71 -47.71 -18.68
N ILE A 36 13.65 -48.01 -17.78
CA ILE A 36 14.79 -48.90 -18.05
C ILE A 36 14.44 -50.40 -17.81
N ASN A 37 13.33 -50.72 -17.13
CA ASN A 37 12.97 -52.10 -16.75
C ASN A 37 12.09 -52.89 -17.75
N THR A 38 11.98 -52.46 -19.00
CA THR A 38 11.37 -53.25 -20.08
C THR A 38 12.31 -53.33 -21.28
N ASN A 39 13.25 -54.26 -21.25
CA ASN A 39 13.98 -54.72 -22.43
C ASN A 39 14.02 -56.25 -22.44
N GLU A 40 12.96 -56.86 -23.00
CA GLU A 40 13.08 -58.17 -23.64
C GLU A 40 13.70 -58.01 -25.03
N GLU A 41 14.57 -58.95 -25.33
CA GLU A 41 15.52 -59.01 -26.45
C GLU A 41 14.88 -58.93 -27.84
N ILE A 42 15.36 -58.02 -28.71
CA ILE A 42 15.46 -58.30 -30.16
C ILE A 42 16.76 -57.69 -30.73
N SER A 43 17.52 -58.56 -31.40
CA SER A 43 18.87 -58.38 -31.93
C SER A 43 18.99 -57.55 -33.23
N VAL A 44 19.99 -56.67 -33.23
CA VAL A 44 20.99 -56.33 -34.28
C VAL A 44 20.53 -55.87 -35.68
N GLY A 45 20.83 -54.59 -35.97
CA GLY A 45 21.02 -54.06 -37.33
C GLY A 45 21.47 -52.58 -37.32
N GLN A 46 22.78 -52.32 -37.37
CA GLN A 46 23.36 -50.96 -37.38
C GLN A 46 23.21 -50.24 -38.74
N LYS A 47 22.65 -49.02 -38.75
CA LYS A 47 23.24 -47.75 -39.25
C LYS A 47 22.16 -46.72 -39.64
N LYS A 48 22.03 -45.64 -38.84
CA LYS A 48 22.19 -44.23 -39.29
C LYS A 48 22.01 -43.25 -38.11
N ASN A 49 23.01 -42.39 -37.96
CA ASN A 49 23.13 -41.35 -36.96
C ASN A 49 22.13 -40.19 -37.15
N SER A 50 21.90 -39.50 -36.03
CA SER A 50 21.69 -38.05 -35.87
C SER A 50 20.33 -37.40 -36.15
N SER A 51 19.19 -38.05 -35.89
CA SER A 51 17.89 -37.34 -35.91
C SER A 51 17.02 -37.53 -34.68
N ILE A 52 17.17 -38.63 -33.94
CA ILE A 52 16.30 -38.95 -32.80
C ILE A 52 16.81 -38.31 -31.51
N THR A 53 18.13 -38.23 -31.31
CA THR A 53 18.74 -37.65 -30.10
C THR A 53 18.64 -36.11 -30.03
N GLN A 54 18.52 -35.42 -31.16
CA GLN A 54 18.26 -33.98 -31.19
C GLN A 54 16.78 -33.63 -30.99
N ARG A 55 15.85 -34.49 -31.42
CA ARG A 55 14.41 -34.32 -31.15
C ARG A 55 14.06 -34.66 -29.70
N ALA A 56 14.73 -35.65 -29.10
CA ALA A 56 14.58 -35.97 -27.68
C ALA A 56 15.04 -34.81 -26.78
N LYS A 57 16.14 -34.10 -27.12
CA LYS A 57 16.60 -32.93 -26.36
C LYS A 57 15.68 -31.70 -26.47
N ALA A 58 14.87 -31.59 -27.52
CA ALA A 58 13.93 -30.49 -27.71
C ALA A 58 12.57 -30.72 -27.02
N PHE A 59 12.17 -31.97 -26.81
CA PHE A 59 10.94 -32.34 -26.11
C PHE A 59 11.06 -32.35 -24.58
N VAL A 60 12.27 -32.29 -24.04
CA VAL A 60 12.54 -32.25 -22.60
C VAL A 60 12.37 -30.84 -22.00
N PHE A 61 12.27 -29.79 -22.84
CA PHE A 61 12.29 -28.39 -22.37
C PHE A 61 10.92 -27.76 -22.04
N GLU A 62 9.80 -28.48 -22.21
CA GLU A 62 8.47 -27.98 -21.83
C GLU A 62 7.70 -29.09 -21.11
N ARG A 63 7.99 -29.29 -19.81
CA ARG A 63 7.17 -30.16 -18.96
C ARG A 63 6.45 -29.32 -17.92
N GLU A 64 5.16 -29.58 -17.77
CA GLU A 64 4.31 -28.92 -16.79
C GLU A 64 4.46 -29.64 -15.45
N VAL A 65 4.95 -28.96 -14.40
CA VAL A 65 4.92 -29.48 -13.03
C VAL A 65 3.75 -28.90 -12.27
N ILE A 66 3.10 -29.77 -11.49
CA ILE A 66 2.06 -29.42 -10.55
C ILE A 66 2.72 -29.30 -9.19
N LEU A 67 2.68 -28.10 -8.61
CA LEU A 67 3.13 -27.87 -7.25
C LEU A 67 2.05 -28.30 -6.27
N SER A 68 2.45 -29.10 -5.29
CA SER A 68 1.63 -29.43 -4.13
C SER A 68 1.96 -28.50 -2.98
N GLU A 69 1.05 -28.40 -2.00
CA GLU A 69 1.25 -27.51 -0.86
C GLU A 69 2.54 -27.78 -0.09
N LYS A 70 2.89 -29.06 0.07
CA LYS A 70 4.10 -29.49 0.80
C LYS A 70 5.40 -29.04 0.13
N ASP A 71 5.39 -28.78 -1.17
CA ASP A 71 6.60 -28.40 -1.89
C ASP A 71 7.01 -26.96 -1.64
N ILE A 72 6.03 -26.12 -1.28
CA ILE A 72 6.22 -24.67 -1.14
C ILE A 72 6.08 -24.20 0.30
N GLU A 73 5.61 -25.05 1.22
CA GLU A 73 5.31 -24.73 2.63
C GLU A 73 6.50 -24.07 3.36
N ASP A 74 7.68 -24.70 3.37
CA ASP A 74 8.88 -24.15 4.03
C ASP A 74 9.27 -22.78 3.44
N SER A 75 9.13 -22.63 2.13
CA SER A 75 9.46 -21.39 1.44
C SER A 75 8.44 -20.29 1.76
N LEU A 76 7.14 -20.61 1.75
CA LEU A 76 6.10 -19.66 2.15
C LEU A 76 6.28 -19.17 3.59
N TRP A 77 6.73 -20.04 4.49
CA TRP A 77 7.07 -19.65 5.86
C TRP A 77 8.27 -18.69 5.91
N GLU A 78 9.32 -18.92 5.10
CA GLU A 78 10.44 -17.97 4.96
C GLU A 78 9.97 -16.62 4.41
N LEU A 79 9.04 -16.62 3.44
CA LEU A 79 8.45 -15.40 2.90
C LEU A 79 7.66 -14.64 3.96
N GLU A 80 6.87 -15.34 4.77
CA GLU A 80 6.09 -14.72 5.86
C GLU A 80 7.00 -13.96 6.83
N ILE A 81 8.09 -14.59 7.28
CA ILE A 81 9.09 -13.96 8.15
C ILE A 81 9.69 -12.72 7.46
N ALA A 82 10.04 -12.84 6.18
CA ALA A 82 10.58 -11.74 5.38
C ALA A 82 9.63 -10.54 5.27
N LEU A 83 8.33 -10.80 5.10
CA LEU A 83 7.28 -9.76 5.07
C LEU A 83 7.17 -9.08 6.44
N MET A 84 7.10 -9.86 7.52
CA MET A 84 7.02 -9.34 8.89
C MET A 84 8.23 -8.46 9.26
N GLU A 85 9.44 -8.86 8.86
CA GLU A 85 10.66 -8.07 9.07
C GLU A 85 10.67 -6.72 8.32
N SER A 86 9.79 -6.57 7.33
CA SER A 86 9.60 -5.36 6.53
C SER A 86 8.45 -4.49 7.06
N ASP A 87 8.07 -4.68 8.33
CA ASP A 87 6.96 -3.99 9.00
C ASP A 87 5.60 -4.21 8.31
N ILE A 88 5.41 -5.39 7.71
CA ILE A 88 4.09 -5.86 7.29
C ILE A 88 3.44 -6.55 8.50
N ALA A 89 2.21 -6.18 8.82
CA ALA A 89 1.49 -6.77 9.95
C ALA A 89 1.23 -8.26 9.71
N ILE A 90 1.23 -9.06 10.78
CA ILE A 90 1.13 -10.53 10.69
C ILE A 90 -0.12 -10.98 9.90
N SER A 91 -1.28 -10.41 10.17
CA SER A 91 -2.53 -10.73 9.48
C SER A 91 -2.51 -10.38 7.99
N VAL A 92 -1.66 -9.44 7.60
CA VAL A 92 -1.47 -9.01 6.20
C VAL A 92 -0.49 -9.95 5.52
N SER A 93 0.59 -10.33 6.20
CA SER A 93 1.54 -11.34 5.73
C SER A 93 0.82 -12.66 5.48
N GLU A 94 0.02 -13.15 6.43
CA GLU A 94 -0.80 -14.37 6.28
C GLU A 94 -1.70 -14.28 5.04
N ALA A 95 -2.40 -13.16 4.85
CA ALA A 95 -3.25 -12.96 3.67
C ALA A 95 -2.48 -12.95 2.34
N ILE A 96 -1.27 -12.39 2.32
CA ILE A 96 -0.39 -12.43 1.15
C ILE A 96 0.05 -13.87 0.88
N ILE A 97 0.46 -14.61 1.91
CA ILE A 97 0.89 -16.01 1.77
C ILE A 97 -0.23 -16.89 1.25
N ASP A 98 -1.43 -16.74 1.78
CA ASP A 98 -2.60 -17.50 1.34
C ASP A 98 -2.91 -17.20 -0.14
N SER A 99 -2.91 -15.93 -0.54
CA SER A 99 -3.11 -15.54 -1.94
C SER A 99 -2.03 -16.10 -2.87
N VAL A 100 -0.76 -16.12 -2.44
CA VAL A 100 0.35 -16.69 -3.22
C VAL A 100 0.20 -18.22 -3.30
N LYS A 101 -0.16 -18.88 -2.21
CA LYS A 101 -0.40 -20.32 -2.17
C LYS A 101 -1.51 -20.70 -3.15
N GLU A 102 -2.62 -19.98 -3.15
CA GLU A 102 -3.74 -20.22 -4.08
C GLU A 102 -3.35 -20.07 -5.55
N ASP A 103 -2.48 -19.11 -5.90
CA ASP A 103 -2.01 -18.92 -7.29
C ASP A 103 -1.00 -20.00 -7.73
N LEU A 104 -0.19 -20.51 -6.79
CA LEU A 104 0.88 -21.46 -7.07
C LEU A 104 0.44 -22.93 -6.98
N VAL A 105 -0.53 -23.28 -6.12
CA VAL A 105 -0.96 -24.67 -5.90
C VAL A 105 -1.94 -25.11 -6.99
N GLY A 106 -1.73 -26.31 -7.55
CA GLY A 106 -2.62 -26.90 -8.55
C GLY A 106 -2.56 -26.27 -9.94
N SER A 107 -1.80 -25.19 -10.12
CA SER A 107 -1.54 -24.61 -11.44
C SER A 107 -0.43 -25.40 -12.14
N ARG A 108 -0.70 -25.85 -13.37
CA ARG A 108 0.30 -26.48 -14.24
C ARG A 108 1.28 -25.41 -14.70
N LYS A 109 2.50 -25.39 -14.14
CA LYS A 109 3.52 -24.42 -14.53
C LYS A 109 4.49 -25.10 -15.50
N ARG A 110 4.71 -24.47 -16.66
CA ARG A 110 5.73 -24.92 -17.62
C ARG A 110 7.10 -24.69 -17.00
N ILE A 111 7.85 -25.77 -16.79
CA ILE A 111 9.24 -25.70 -16.38
C ILE A 111 10.06 -25.26 -17.58
N GLY A 112 10.84 -24.20 -17.36
CA GLY A 112 11.74 -23.64 -18.36
C GLY A 112 11.94 -22.14 -18.15
N LYS A 113 13.12 -21.76 -17.62
CA LYS A 113 13.68 -20.41 -17.47
C LYS A 113 12.88 -19.35 -16.69
N ASN A 114 11.59 -19.53 -16.41
CA ASN A 114 10.72 -18.49 -15.84
C ASN A 114 10.04 -18.86 -14.52
N THR A 115 10.52 -19.88 -13.82
CA THR A 115 9.97 -20.30 -12.53
C THR A 115 10.01 -19.18 -11.48
N GLU A 116 11.13 -18.46 -11.43
CA GLU A 116 11.29 -17.29 -10.57
C GLU A 116 10.31 -16.15 -10.95
N GLU A 117 10.06 -15.94 -12.25
CA GLU A 117 9.10 -14.92 -12.73
C GLU A 117 7.66 -15.29 -12.34
N VAL A 118 7.32 -16.58 -12.33
CA VAL A 118 6.02 -17.07 -11.88
C VAL A 118 5.79 -16.75 -10.40
N VAL A 119 6.79 -17.03 -9.55
CA VAL A 119 6.72 -16.73 -8.11
C VAL A 119 6.63 -15.22 -7.89
N GLU A 120 7.45 -14.44 -8.59
CA GLU A 120 7.39 -12.98 -8.51
C GLU A 120 6.00 -12.46 -8.90
N THR A 121 5.45 -12.96 -10.00
CA THR A 121 4.11 -12.57 -10.48
C THR A 121 3.04 -12.89 -9.45
N ALA A 122 3.11 -14.05 -8.78
CA ALA A 122 2.15 -14.42 -7.73
C ALA A 122 2.19 -13.42 -6.56
N ILE A 123 3.37 -13.06 -6.07
CA ILE A 123 3.51 -12.08 -4.97
C ILE A 123 3.07 -10.69 -5.41
N ARG A 124 3.48 -10.26 -6.62
CA ARG A 124 3.06 -8.98 -7.21
C ARG A 124 1.55 -8.87 -7.25
N ASN A 125 0.88 -9.91 -7.74
CA ASN A 125 -0.57 -9.96 -7.81
C ASN A 125 -1.20 -9.93 -6.41
N ALA A 126 -0.67 -10.67 -5.43
CA ALA A 126 -1.17 -10.66 -4.06
C ALA A 126 -1.11 -9.25 -3.43
N ILE A 127 0.03 -8.56 -3.56
CA ILE A 127 0.18 -7.19 -3.05
C ILE A 127 -0.71 -6.22 -3.83
N LEU A 128 -0.74 -6.30 -5.16
CA LEU A 128 -1.53 -5.41 -5.99
C LEU A 128 -3.03 -5.54 -5.70
N ASN A 129 -3.51 -6.76 -5.47
CA ASN A 129 -4.89 -7.04 -5.09
C ASN A 129 -5.25 -6.34 -3.77
N ILE A 130 -4.38 -6.41 -2.76
CA ILE A 130 -4.57 -5.70 -1.49
C ILE A 130 -4.62 -4.18 -1.72
N MET A 131 -3.65 -3.64 -2.46
CA MET A 131 -3.53 -2.19 -2.68
C MET A 131 -4.62 -1.61 -3.59
N SER A 132 -5.24 -2.45 -4.43
CA SER A 132 -6.27 -2.05 -5.40
C SER A 132 -7.69 -2.42 -4.97
N ALA A 133 -7.85 -3.12 -3.84
CA ALA A 133 -9.16 -3.60 -3.37
C ALA A 133 -10.18 -2.47 -3.17
N ASN A 134 -9.71 -1.30 -2.73
CA ASN A 134 -10.52 -0.09 -2.65
C ASN A 134 -9.80 1.04 -3.36
N THR A 135 -10.48 1.67 -4.30
CA THR A 135 -9.95 2.82 -5.03
C THR A 135 -10.85 4.02 -4.81
N LEU A 136 -10.22 5.14 -4.46
CA LEU A 136 -10.84 6.45 -4.47
C LEU A 136 -9.95 7.35 -5.31
N ASP A 137 -10.42 7.69 -6.51
CA ASP A 137 -9.75 8.72 -7.30
C ASP A 137 -10.10 10.09 -6.70
N PHE A 138 -9.13 10.64 -5.97
CA PHE A 138 -9.28 11.91 -5.27
C PHE A 138 -9.67 13.06 -6.20
N ASP A 139 -9.07 13.15 -7.39
CA ASP A 139 -9.34 14.27 -8.30
C ASP A 139 -10.73 14.16 -8.89
N LYS A 140 -11.11 12.95 -9.29
CA LYS A 140 -12.45 12.67 -9.79
C LYS A 140 -13.50 12.91 -8.71
N PHE A 141 -13.23 12.53 -7.47
CA PHE A 141 -14.11 12.82 -6.33
C PHE A 141 -14.29 14.33 -6.16
N VAL A 142 -13.20 15.07 -5.98
CA VAL A 142 -13.24 16.51 -5.75
C VAL A 142 -13.90 17.24 -6.92
N ARG A 143 -13.66 16.83 -8.17
CA ARG A 143 -14.24 17.48 -9.36
C ARG A 143 -15.75 17.28 -9.49
N ASN A 144 -16.27 16.13 -9.08
CA ASN A 144 -17.68 15.77 -9.27
C ASN A 144 -18.56 16.01 -8.03
N ALA A 145 -17.96 16.15 -6.85
CA ALA A 145 -18.68 16.44 -5.62
C ALA A 145 -19.32 17.83 -5.61
N GLU A 146 -20.41 17.97 -4.84
CA GLU A 146 -21.02 19.27 -4.58
C GLU A 146 -20.05 20.17 -3.81
N LYS A 147 -19.98 21.45 -4.17
CA LYS A 147 -19.05 22.41 -3.56
C LYS A 147 -19.70 23.18 -2.41
N PRO A 148 -18.95 23.54 -1.35
CA PRO A 148 -17.55 23.20 -1.10
C PRO A 148 -17.37 21.76 -0.61
N VAL A 149 -16.30 21.10 -1.04
CA VAL A 149 -15.90 19.78 -0.53
C VAL A 149 -15.20 19.93 0.82
N ASN A 150 -15.74 19.32 1.87
CA ASN A 150 -15.21 19.34 3.23
C ASN A 150 -14.28 18.15 3.47
N ILE A 151 -12.97 18.40 3.57
CA ILE A 151 -11.97 17.37 3.84
C ILE A 151 -11.39 17.59 5.23
N VAL A 152 -11.55 16.61 6.11
CA VAL A 152 -11.05 16.64 7.49
C VAL A 152 -9.85 15.71 7.63
N PHE A 153 -8.73 16.26 8.10
CA PHE A 153 -7.49 15.50 8.28
C PHE A 153 -7.34 15.08 9.73
N VAL A 154 -7.14 13.79 9.95
CA VAL A 154 -6.97 13.17 11.27
C VAL A 154 -5.63 12.43 11.35
N GLY A 155 -5.23 12.00 12.53
CA GLY A 155 -3.94 11.34 12.77
C GLY A 155 -3.25 11.95 13.98
N ILE A 156 -2.08 11.44 14.36
CA ILE A 156 -1.43 11.87 15.61
C ILE A 156 -0.50 13.09 15.43
N ASN A 157 0.15 13.52 16.51
CA ASN A 157 1.09 14.62 16.53
C ASN A 157 2.43 14.17 15.94
N GLY A 158 3.10 15.06 15.21
CA GLY A 158 4.45 14.78 14.68
C GLY A 158 4.49 13.99 13.37
N THR A 159 3.35 13.53 12.86
CA THR A 159 3.23 12.75 11.62
C THR A 159 3.16 13.60 10.34
N GLY A 160 3.22 14.93 10.48
CA GLY A 160 3.24 15.84 9.32
C GLY A 160 1.88 16.33 8.84
N LYS A 161 0.77 16.05 9.55
CA LYS A 161 -0.60 16.48 9.17
C LYS A 161 -0.74 17.94 8.72
N THR A 162 -0.31 18.92 9.52
CA THR A 162 -0.39 20.35 9.15
C THR A 162 0.40 20.66 7.87
N THR A 163 1.58 20.05 7.69
CA THR A 163 2.37 20.17 6.47
C THR A 163 1.66 19.51 5.28
N THR A 164 1.10 18.31 5.47
CA THR A 164 0.32 17.59 4.45
C THR A 164 -0.87 18.42 3.99
N ILE A 165 -1.59 19.08 4.89
CA ILE A 165 -2.70 19.99 4.55
C ILE A 165 -2.20 21.13 3.67
N ALA A 166 -1.05 21.73 3.97
CA ALA A 166 -0.46 22.76 3.14
C ALA A 166 -0.05 22.24 1.75
N LYS A 167 0.52 21.03 1.68
CA LYS A 167 0.84 20.36 0.42
C LYS A 167 -0.42 20.08 -0.40
N MET A 168 -1.49 19.59 0.22
CA MET A 168 -2.79 19.36 -0.43
C MET A 168 -3.41 20.67 -0.92
N ALA A 169 -3.28 21.77 -0.17
CA ALA A 169 -3.74 23.08 -0.62
C ALA A 169 -2.96 23.53 -1.86
N HIS A 170 -1.64 23.37 -1.87
CA HIS A 170 -0.83 23.66 -3.06
C HIS A 170 -1.23 22.77 -4.24
N TYR A 171 -1.32 21.46 -4.04
CA TYR A 171 -1.75 20.49 -5.06
C TYR A 171 -3.11 20.85 -5.67
N LEU A 172 -4.11 21.19 -4.86
CA LEU A 172 -5.42 21.61 -5.34
C LEU A 172 -5.37 22.90 -6.15
N LYS A 173 -4.53 23.88 -5.76
CA LYS A 173 -4.32 25.11 -6.54
C LYS A 173 -3.70 24.86 -7.90
N GLU A 174 -2.70 23.98 -7.98
CA GLU A 174 -2.08 23.58 -9.25
C GLU A 174 -3.06 22.81 -10.15
N ASN A 175 -4.17 22.32 -9.59
CA ASN A 175 -5.26 21.64 -10.31
C ASN A 175 -6.52 22.52 -10.45
N ASP A 176 -6.35 23.85 -10.44
CA ASP A 176 -7.38 24.87 -10.67
C ASP A 176 -8.54 24.90 -9.66
N PHE A 177 -8.33 24.37 -8.45
CA PHE A 177 -9.29 24.51 -7.34
C PHE A 177 -8.89 25.64 -6.39
N ILE A 178 -9.90 26.24 -5.74
CA ILE A 178 -9.72 27.26 -4.71
C ILE A 178 -9.82 26.60 -3.31
N PRO A 179 -8.70 26.33 -2.61
CA PRO A 179 -8.74 25.80 -1.26
C PRO A 179 -8.97 26.90 -0.21
N LEU A 180 -9.56 26.50 0.92
CA LEU A 180 -9.66 27.26 2.16
C LEU A 180 -9.15 26.39 3.30
N LEU A 181 -8.30 26.95 4.16
CA LEU A 181 -7.77 26.25 5.32
C LEU A 181 -8.64 26.52 6.55
N ALA A 182 -8.91 25.49 7.36
CA ALA A 182 -9.57 25.63 8.65
C ALA A 182 -8.65 25.15 9.78
N ALA A 183 -8.30 26.05 10.70
CA ALA A 183 -7.38 25.78 11.80
C ALA A 183 -8.09 25.12 13.00
N GLY A 184 -8.48 23.85 12.85
CA GLY A 184 -9.18 23.11 13.89
C GLY A 184 -8.28 22.49 14.98
N ASP A 185 -6.95 22.54 14.86
CA ASP A 185 -6.03 22.24 15.96
C ASP A 185 -5.92 23.46 16.90
N THR A 186 -6.95 23.65 17.73
CA THR A 186 -7.06 24.81 18.62
C THR A 186 -6.35 24.63 19.97
N PHE A 187 -5.85 23.43 20.27
CA PHE A 187 -5.31 23.10 21.59
C PHE A 187 -3.79 22.98 21.63
N ARG A 188 -3.14 22.67 20.50
CA ARG A 188 -1.69 22.61 20.43
C ARG A 188 -1.16 24.03 20.25
N ALA A 189 -0.32 24.47 21.19
CA ALA A 189 0.32 25.78 21.13
C ALA A 189 1.05 25.98 19.78
N GLY A 190 0.77 27.10 19.12
CA GLY A 190 1.38 27.46 17.84
C GLY A 190 0.92 26.65 16.63
N ALA A 191 -0.05 25.73 16.76
CA ALA A 191 -0.59 24.99 15.61
C ALA A 191 -1.36 25.91 14.64
N ILE A 192 -2.16 26.82 15.20
CA ILE A 192 -2.87 27.84 14.42
C ILE A 192 -1.88 28.74 13.67
N ASP A 193 -0.82 29.19 14.35
CA ASP A 193 0.20 30.04 13.74
C ASP A 193 1.02 29.30 12.66
N GLN A 194 1.32 28.03 12.89
CA GLN A 194 1.98 27.17 11.90
C GLN A 194 1.16 27.09 10.61
N LEU A 195 -0.14 26.79 10.71
CA LEU A 195 -1.01 26.73 9.53
C LEU A 195 -1.21 28.11 8.88
N ASP A 196 -1.26 29.19 9.67
CA ASP A 196 -1.35 30.57 9.17
C ASP A 196 -0.12 30.98 8.35
N ILE A 197 1.08 30.54 8.75
CA ILE A 197 2.31 30.77 7.99
C ILE A 197 2.23 30.05 6.64
N HIS A 198 1.76 28.81 6.60
CA HIS A 198 1.53 28.10 5.34
C HIS A 198 0.49 28.81 4.48
N ALA A 199 -0.64 29.21 5.07
CA ALA A 199 -1.70 29.96 4.40
C ALA A 199 -1.16 31.22 3.70
N LYS A 200 -0.36 32.02 4.43
CA LYS A 200 0.29 33.23 3.90
C LYS A 200 1.26 32.92 2.76
N ARG A 201 2.12 31.91 2.92
CA ARG A 201 3.08 31.49 1.88
C ARG A 201 2.38 31.01 0.60
N LEU A 202 1.27 30.31 0.74
CA LEU A 202 0.48 29.80 -0.37
C LEU A 202 -0.52 30.82 -0.91
N GLY A 203 -0.66 32.01 -0.31
CA GLY A 203 -1.72 32.97 -0.66
C GLY A 203 -3.12 32.37 -0.53
N THR A 204 -3.32 31.48 0.45
CA THR A 204 -4.58 30.75 0.68
C THR A 204 -5.29 31.35 1.89
N LYS A 205 -6.62 31.47 1.82
CA LYS A 205 -7.41 31.97 2.95
C LYS A 205 -7.42 30.93 4.07
N ILE A 206 -7.42 31.40 5.32
CA ILE A 206 -7.54 30.57 6.51
C ILE A 206 -8.64 31.11 7.42
N ILE A 207 -9.47 30.20 7.95
CA ILE A 207 -10.39 30.46 9.06
C ILE A 207 -9.76 29.90 10.33
N LYS A 208 -9.68 30.73 11.36
CA LYS A 208 -9.06 30.41 12.64
C LYS A 208 -9.75 31.16 13.77
N HIS A 209 -9.86 30.51 14.92
CA HIS A 209 -10.29 31.13 16.17
C HIS A 209 -9.09 31.34 17.10
N GLN A 210 -9.36 31.79 18.31
CA GLN A 210 -8.38 31.88 19.39
C GLN A 210 -8.04 30.49 19.95
N GLU A 211 -6.83 30.33 20.49
CA GLU A 211 -6.40 29.09 21.13
C GLU A 211 -7.38 28.67 22.25
N GLY A 212 -7.60 27.37 22.39
CA GLY A 212 -8.61 26.80 23.29
C GLY A 212 -10.06 26.88 22.78
N GLY A 213 -10.28 27.45 21.58
CA GLY A 213 -11.59 27.47 20.93
C GLY A 213 -12.10 26.09 20.51
N ASP A 214 -13.38 25.99 20.16
CA ASP A 214 -14.01 24.74 19.71
C ASP A 214 -13.64 24.40 18.25
N PRO A 215 -12.96 23.27 17.97
CA PRO A 215 -12.60 22.87 16.61
C PRO A 215 -13.80 22.76 15.66
N ALA A 216 -14.92 22.24 16.17
CA ALA A 216 -16.14 22.08 15.38
C ALA A 216 -16.72 23.43 14.92
N ALA A 217 -16.58 24.47 15.74
CA ALA A 217 -17.01 25.82 15.37
C ALA A 217 -16.12 26.42 14.28
N VAL A 218 -14.79 26.23 14.36
CA VAL A 218 -13.86 26.71 13.32
C VAL A 218 -14.19 26.10 11.95
N ILE A 219 -14.41 24.78 11.91
CA ILE A 219 -14.73 24.06 10.68
C ILE A 219 -16.10 24.46 10.14
N TYR A 220 -17.10 24.63 11.02
CA TYR A 220 -18.42 25.13 10.62
C TYR A 220 -18.33 26.51 9.98
N ASP A 221 -17.62 27.45 10.60
CA ASP A 221 -17.46 28.82 10.08
C ASP A 221 -16.66 28.83 8.77
N ALA A 222 -15.69 27.93 8.62
CA ALA A 222 -14.99 27.71 7.35
C ALA A 222 -15.93 27.24 6.23
N MET A 223 -16.84 26.32 6.52
CA MET A 223 -17.84 25.87 5.55
C MET A 223 -18.83 26.98 5.18
N GLN A 224 -19.28 27.80 6.13
CA GLN A 224 -20.15 28.95 5.83
C GLN A 224 -19.44 30.01 4.99
N TYR A 225 -18.17 30.30 5.31
CA TYR A 225 -17.35 31.19 4.51
C TYR A 225 -17.16 30.64 3.09
N ALA A 226 -16.85 29.35 2.96
CA ALA A 226 -16.64 28.70 1.67
C ALA A 226 -17.88 28.76 0.77
N LYS A 227 -19.07 28.47 1.33
CA LYS A 227 -20.35 28.57 0.62
C LYS A 227 -20.66 29.99 0.15
N SER A 228 -20.39 31.00 0.97
CA SER A 228 -20.67 32.41 0.65
C SER A 228 -19.68 33.03 -0.35
N HIS A 229 -18.50 32.43 -0.51
CA HIS A 229 -17.43 32.95 -1.36
C HIS A 229 -17.09 32.04 -2.56
N ASN A 230 -17.93 31.04 -2.86
CA ASN A 230 -17.73 30.07 -3.95
C ASN A 230 -16.34 29.42 -3.91
N ILE A 231 -15.91 29.00 -2.73
CA ILE A 231 -14.67 28.23 -2.52
C ILE A 231 -14.95 26.77 -2.87
N ASP A 232 -13.99 26.09 -3.51
CA ASP A 232 -14.18 24.71 -3.98
C ASP A 232 -13.95 23.67 -2.89
N VAL A 233 -12.95 23.87 -2.03
CA VAL A 233 -12.50 22.84 -1.07
C VAL A 233 -12.14 23.48 0.27
N VAL A 234 -12.60 22.89 1.37
CA VAL A 234 -12.19 23.24 2.73
C VAL A 234 -11.30 22.12 3.27
N LEU A 235 -10.07 22.47 3.66
CA LEU A 235 -9.11 21.57 4.26
C LEU A 235 -9.00 21.85 5.76
N SER A 236 -9.51 20.94 6.57
CA SER A 236 -9.63 21.10 8.02
C SER A 236 -8.53 20.37 8.77
N ASP A 237 -7.67 21.12 9.46
CA ASP A 237 -6.70 20.57 10.41
C ASP A 237 -7.39 20.17 11.72
N THR A 238 -6.86 19.16 12.40
CA THR A 238 -7.37 18.68 13.69
C THR A 238 -6.22 18.35 14.64
N ALA A 239 -6.50 18.35 15.94
CA ALA A 239 -5.50 17.99 16.95
C ALA A 239 -5.05 16.52 16.84
N GLY A 240 -3.76 16.23 17.09
CA GLY A 240 -3.17 14.90 16.88
C GLY A 240 -2.93 14.04 18.13
N ARG A 241 -3.88 13.88 19.05
CA ARG A 241 -3.63 13.17 20.33
C ARG A 241 -4.33 11.81 20.44
N MET A 242 -3.62 10.70 20.22
CA MET A 242 -4.21 9.35 20.33
C MET A 242 -4.23 8.75 21.74
N HIS A 243 -3.07 8.59 22.37
CA HIS A 243 -2.86 7.49 23.34
C HIS A 243 -3.65 7.57 24.67
N THR A 244 -4.39 8.64 24.94
CA THR A 244 -5.12 8.79 26.21
C THR A 244 -6.38 9.65 26.15
N ASN A 245 -6.88 10.04 24.98
CA ASN A 245 -7.95 11.03 24.92
C ASN A 245 -9.24 10.53 24.27
N VAL A 246 -10.13 9.95 25.08
CA VAL A 246 -11.58 9.87 24.83
C VAL A 246 -12.12 11.21 24.28
N ASN A 247 -11.51 12.31 24.71
CA ASN A 247 -11.84 13.66 24.25
C ASN A 247 -11.54 13.91 22.76
N LEU A 248 -10.48 13.33 22.17
CA LEU A 248 -10.19 13.54 20.75
C LEU A 248 -11.27 12.88 19.88
N MET A 249 -11.61 11.63 20.17
CA MET A 249 -12.64 10.92 19.41
C MET A 249 -14.02 11.55 19.59
N ALA A 250 -14.33 12.05 20.80
CA ALA A 250 -15.54 12.83 21.03
C ALA A 250 -15.56 14.14 20.23
N GLN A 251 -14.42 14.83 20.12
CA GLN A 251 -14.28 16.02 19.29
C GLN A 251 -14.45 15.70 17.80
N LEU A 252 -13.84 14.63 17.30
CA LEU A 252 -13.98 14.22 15.90
C LEU A 252 -15.43 13.85 15.56
N LYS A 253 -16.11 13.10 16.45
CA LYS A 253 -17.55 12.80 16.33
C LYS A 253 -18.40 14.07 16.34
N LYS A 254 -18.04 15.07 17.15
CA LYS A 254 -18.70 16.38 17.16
C LYS A 254 -18.48 17.14 15.84
N ILE A 255 -17.27 17.14 15.30
CA ILE A 255 -16.96 17.73 13.98
C ILE A 255 -17.86 17.09 12.92
N CYS A 256 -17.90 15.75 12.85
CA CYS A 256 -18.72 15.02 11.89
C CYS A 256 -20.22 15.33 12.01
N ARG A 257 -20.71 15.61 13.22
CA ARG A 257 -22.12 15.97 13.45
C ARG A 257 -22.44 17.40 13.04
N VAL A 258 -21.55 18.35 13.34
CA VAL A 258 -21.79 19.79 13.13
C VAL A 258 -21.52 20.19 11.67
N SER A 259 -20.46 19.62 11.10
CA SER A 259 -20.06 19.84 9.72
C SER A 259 -19.64 18.50 9.11
N PRO A 260 -20.59 17.73 8.56
CA PRO A 260 -20.31 16.44 7.94
C PRO A 260 -19.17 16.56 6.91
N PRO A 261 -18.08 15.79 7.04
CA PRO A 261 -17.03 15.74 6.04
C PRO A 261 -17.47 14.93 4.83
N ASP A 262 -17.03 15.36 3.65
CA ASP A 262 -17.09 14.58 2.42
C ASP A 262 -15.97 13.54 2.37
N LEU A 263 -14.81 13.87 2.96
CA LEU A 263 -13.69 12.94 3.15
C LEU A 263 -13.05 13.12 4.53
N ILE A 264 -12.79 12.00 5.20
CA ILE A 264 -11.93 11.92 6.38
C ILE A 264 -10.63 11.24 5.99
N ILE A 265 -9.53 11.98 6.03
CA ILE A 265 -8.22 11.51 5.59
C ILE A 265 -7.31 11.30 6.80
N PHE A 266 -6.86 10.06 7.00
CA PHE A 266 -5.87 9.74 8.02
C PHE A 266 -4.46 10.09 7.54
N VAL A 267 -3.66 10.72 8.41
CA VAL A 267 -2.27 11.10 8.11
C VAL A 267 -1.33 10.55 9.17
N ASP A 268 -0.43 9.66 8.76
CA ASP A 268 0.63 9.10 9.60
C ASP A 268 1.97 9.05 8.86
N GLU A 269 3.04 8.76 9.58
CA GLU A 269 4.38 8.58 9.03
C GLU A 269 4.66 7.10 8.71
N ALA A 270 5.21 6.83 7.53
CA ALA A 270 5.50 5.46 7.10
C ALA A 270 6.58 4.78 7.97
N VAL A 271 7.54 5.57 8.48
CA VAL A 271 8.63 5.09 9.34
C VAL A 271 8.19 4.50 10.67
N ALA A 272 6.94 4.73 11.09
CA ALA A 272 6.38 4.16 12.32
C ALA A 272 5.99 2.68 12.17
N GLY A 273 5.94 2.12 10.96
CA GLY A 273 5.68 0.70 10.74
C GLY A 273 4.35 0.26 11.36
N ASN A 274 4.38 -0.81 12.16
CA ASN A 274 3.20 -1.37 12.82
C ASN A 274 2.49 -0.39 13.79
N ASP A 275 3.18 0.61 14.34
CA ASP A 275 2.52 1.63 15.16
C ASP A 275 1.54 2.47 14.32
N ALA A 276 1.88 2.78 13.07
CA ALA A 276 0.99 3.49 12.16
C ALA A 276 -0.23 2.64 11.79
N VAL A 277 -0.03 1.33 11.66
CA VAL A 277 -1.09 0.34 11.39
C VAL A 277 -2.11 0.31 12.53
N GLU A 278 -1.64 0.19 13.77
CA GLU A 278 -2.50 0.18 14.96
C GLU A 278 -3.28 1.51 15.08
N ARG A 279 -2.61 2.63 14.82
CA ARG A 279 -3.26 3.95 14.84
C ARG A 279 -4.33 4.06 13.74
N ALA A 280 -4.04 3.58 12.54
CA ALA A 280 -4.99 3.61 11.44
C ALA A 280 -6.26 2.81 11.79
N SER A 281 -6.09 1.60 12.37
CA SER A 281 -7.20 0.76 12.84
C SER A 281 -8.05 1.49 13.88
N GLN A 282 -7.44 2.00 14.94
CA GLN A 282 -8.15 2.68 16.03
C GLN A 282 -8.91 3.95 15.58
N PHE A 283 -8.35 4.72 14.63
CA PHE A 283 -9.08 5.84 14.02
C PHE A 283 -10.28 5.34 13.22
N ASN A 284 -10.08 4.36 12.34
CA ASN A 284 -11.11 3.82 11.47
C ASN A 284 -12.28 3.19 12.26
N ASP A 285 -11.98 2.51 13.38
CA ASP A 285 -12.99 1.95 14.28
C ASP A 285 -13.81 3.04 15.00
N SER A 286 -13.19 4.19 15.28
CA SER A 286 -13.83 5.28 16.02
C SER A 286 -14.66 6.18 15.11
N VAL A 287 -14.10 6.55 13.97
CA VAL A 287 -14.70 7.34 12.90
C VAL A 287 -14.14 6.81 11.58
N PRO A 288 -14.98 6.14 10.75
CA PRO A 288 -14.53 5.54 9.51
C PRO A 288 -13.80 6.57 8.64
N ILE A 289 -12.57 6.24 8.25
CA ILE A 289 -11.77 7.08 7.36
C ILE A 289 -12.10 6.72 5.91
N ASP A 290 -11.84 7.63 4.98
CA ASP A 290 -12.09 7.42 3.54
C ASP A 290 -10.81 7.12 2.77
N GLY A 291 -9.66 7.45 3.35
CA GLY A 291 -8.34 7.11 2.82
C GLY A 291 -7.23 7.59 3.73
N SER A 292 -6.01 7.22 3.37
CA SER A 292 -4.80 7.56 4.14
C SER A 292 -3.77 8.30 3.29
N ILE A 293 -3.00 9.19 3.92
CA ILE A 293 -1.80 9.80 3.35
C ILE A 293 -0.62 9.44 4.24
N LEU A 294 0.42 8.85 3.65
CA LEU A 294 1.62 8.44 4.37
C LEU A 294 2.75 9.44 4.12
N THR A 295 3.28 10.02 5.19
CA THR A 295 4.39 10.97 5.12
C THR A 295 5.73 10.29 5.39
N LYS A 296 6.83 11.01 5.14
CA LYS A 296 8.21 10.55 5.40
C LYS A 296 8.53 9.23 4.69
N ILE A 297 7.92 9.05 3.52
CA ILE A 297 8.05 7.85 2.69
C ILE A 297 9.50 7.78 2.15
N ASP A 298 10.13 8.94 1.93
CA ASP A 298 11.55 9.11 1.57
C ASP A 298 12.50 8.51 2.62
N ALA A 299 12.10 8.51 3.89
CA ALA A 299 12.86 7.94 5.01
C ALA A 299 12.48 6.48 5.31
N ASP A 300 11.47 5.92 4.66
CA ASP A 300 11.03 4.54 4.88
C ASP A 300 11.85 3.54 4.05
N ALA A 301 12.69 2.77 4.76
CA ALA A 301 13.50 1.72 4.16
C ALA A 301 12.74 0.40 3.94
N LYS A 302 11.53 0.23 4.51
CA LYS A 302 10.84 -1.06 4.62
C LYS A 302 9.56 -1.14 3.81
N GLY A 303 8.69 -0.14 3.82
CA GLY A 303 7.49 -0.06 2.97
C GLY A 303 6.26 -0.86 3.38
N GLY A 304 6.36 -1.72 4.39
CA GLY A 304 5.25 -2.59 4.80
C GLY A 304 4.06 -1.87 5.42
N ALA A 305 4.27 -0.65 5.95
CA ALA A 305 3.23 0.14 6.58
C ALA A 305 2.08 0.48 5.61
N ALA A 306 2.40 0.81 4.36
CA ALA A 306 1.39 1.17 3.35
C ALA A 306 0.46 0.00 3.02
N ILE A 307 1.04 -1.18 2.81
CA ILE A 307 0.30 -2.42 2.54
C ILE A 307 -0.59 -2.77 3.73
N SER A 308 -0.03 -2.68 4.94
CA SER A 308 -0.74 -3.06 6.15
C SER A 308 -1.89 -2.12 6.48
N ILE A 309 -1.70 -0.80 6.33
CA ILE A 309 -2.75 0.19 6.55
C ILE A 309 -3.89 0.00 5.53
N ALA A 310 -3.56 -0.19 4.25
CA ALA A 310 -4.56 -0.40 3.21
C ALA A 310 -5.43 -1.64 3.49
N TYR A 311 -4.80 -2.76 3.86
CA TYR A 311 -5.48 -4.00 4.18
C TYR A 311 -6.36 -3.88 5.43
N ILE A 312 -5.79 -3.41 6.56
CA ILE A 312 -6.48 -3.40 7.86
C ILE A 312 -7.62 -2.39 7.90
N THR A 313 -7.42 -1.21 7.30
CA THR A 313 -8.49 -0.21 7.25
C THR A 313 -9.52 -0.51 6.17
N ASN A 314 -9.16 -1.33 5.18
CA ASN A 314 -9.92 -1.54 3.95
C ASN A 314 -10.20 -0.21 3.24
N LYS A 315 -9.21 0.70 3.22
CA LYS A 315 -9.28 2.05 2.63
C LYS A 315 -8.04 2.34 1.79
N PRO A 316 -8.18 3.13 0.71
CA PRO A 316 -7.06 3.44 -0.17
C PRO A 316 -6.00 4.30 0.52
N ILE A 317 -4.74 4.09 0.12
CA ILE A 317 -3.73 5.14 0.23
C ILE A 317 -3.99 6.12 -0.91
N LEU A 318 -4.11 7.42 -0.60
CA LEU A 318 -4.44 8.47 -1.56
C LEU A 318 -3.20 9.20 -2.07
N PHE A 319 -2.29 9.52 -1.15
CA PHE A 319 -1.06 10.27 -1.45
C PHE A 319 0.10 9.79 -0.59
N LEU A 320 1.32 10.03 -1.09
CA LEU A 320 2.58 9.83 -0.40
C LEU A 320 3.31 11.16 -0.24
N GLY A 321 3.74 11.48 0.98
CA GLY A 321 4.60 12.62 1.26
C GLY A 321 6.06 12.23 1.13
N VAL A 322 6.73 12.72 0.09
CA VAL A 322 8.11 12.37 -0.33
C VAL A 322 9.18 13.39 0.09
N GLY A 323 8.84 14.33 0.97
CA GLY A 323 9.78 15.34 1.44
C GLY A 323 9.11 16.42 2.28
N GLN A 324 9.65 17.64 2.30
CA GLN A 324 9.16 18.78 3.10
C GLN A 324 8.57 19.92 2.26
N GLU A 325 8.96 20.05 1.00
CA GLU A 325 8.49 21.11 0.11
C GLU A 325 7.03 20.87 -0.35
N TYR A 326 6.36 21.93 -0.82
CA TYR A 326 4.93 21.86 -1.12
C TYR A 326 4.58 20.91 -2.28
N ASN A 327 5.48 20.79 -3.25
CA ASN A 327 5.36 19.91 -4.41
C ASN A 327 5.81 18.47 -4.12
N GLU A 328 6.38 18.20 -2.94
CA GLU A 328 6.82 16.86 -2.54
C GLU A 328 5.67 16.06 -1.92
N ILE A 329 4.58 15.94 -2.69
CA ILE A 329 3.44 15.06 -2.44
C ILE A 329 3.05 14.40 -3.76
N GLU A 330 2.93 13.08 -3.77
CA GLU A 330 2.63 12.30 -4.96
C GLU A 330 1.32 11.54 -4.78
N LYS A 331 0.52 11.46 -5.84
CA LYS A 331 -0.65 10.56 -5.84
C LYS A 331 -0.17 9.13 -5.70
N PHE A 332 -0.86 8.36 -4.87
CA PHE A 332 -0.56 6.95 -4.72
C PHE A 332 -1.01 6.19 -5.96
N ASP A 333 -0.11 5.40 -6.53
CA ASP A 333 -0.38 4.45 -7.60
C ASP A 333 0.05 3.05 -7.14
N PRO A 334 -0.91 2.10 -6.99
CA PRO A 334 -0.61 0.73 -6.62
C PRO A 334 0.39 0.03 -7.53
N GLU A 335 0.32 0.24 -8.85
CA GLU A 335 1.23 -0.41 -9.80
C GLU A 335 2.65 0.14 -9.65
N TRP A 336 2.79 1.46 -9.63
CA TRP A 336 4.08 2.12 -9.37
C TRP A 336 4.69 1.66 -8.04
N PHE A 337 3.87 1.52 -6.99
CA PHE A 337 4.34 1.10 -5.67
C PHE A 337 4.85 -0.35 -5.70
N VAL A 338 4.11 -1.26 -6.35
CA VAL A 338 4.53 -2.65 -6.53
C VAL A 338 5.80 -2.70 -7.38
N ASP A 339 5.87 -1.97 -8.51
CA ASP A 339 7.09 -1.89 -9.33
C ASP A 339 8.30 -1.45 -8.50
N LYS A 340 8.12 -0.42 -7.66
CA LYS A 340 9.17 0.04 -6.76
C LYS A 340 9.57 -1.00 -5.72
N ILE A 341 8.77 -1.98 -5.37
CA ILE A 341 9.15 -3.07 -4.45
C ILE A 341 9.96 -4.17 -5.15
N PHE A 342 9.84 -4.31 -6.48
CA PHE A 342 10.48 -5.39 -7.24
C PHE A 342 11.64 -4.94 -8.15
N GLU A 343 11.82 -3.63 -8.39
CA GLU A 343 13.02 -3.05 -9.04
C GLU A 343 14.32 -3.24 -8.24
#